data_AF-A0A068RPA8-F1
#
_entry.id   AF-A0A068RPA8-F1
#
_cell.length_a   1.000
_cell.length_b   1.000
_cell.length_c   1.000
_cell.angle_alpha   90.00
_cell.angle_beta   90.00
_cell.angle_gamma   90.00
#
_symmetry.space_group_name_H-M   'P 1'
#
loop_
_entity.id
_entity.type
_entity.pdbx_description
1 polymer ?
#
loop_
_entity_poly.entity_id
_entity_poly.type
_entity_poly.pdbx_seq_one_letter_code
_entity_poly.pdbx_strand_id
1 'polypeptide(L)'
;MKFAKQIENAAHDLPESWRPHLIHYKMLKKVIPLVVGELEARGLMEQSIPFEYQLDGNPDDPQPCVEVTPDDAARLNIPNTTCNEQDNIIKIPLVKDSEFFLLLLQGMAQAAMLYASEQKRFADTVSRLESQLAAVASPHKQKEMYVWRQILKLYMDAAVFETGTQVDYSTQAFERSKKQLAWFNEELARTQLTRKFGCKKSREVLRHFVQLNNELVNFKWFHALNHTAMIKILKKHDKRSGLKAKTEFPAFAKTNAMLVENVVLALYSGITSQLVSVVPQVDNHSCPICYAVAWRPIRLECNHVFCVRCLIKAHRKKLYDCPLCRHTGAVVNADATNLDKGLQNFLLLYFPKEIKEKRRDNEREQALMDMEALTGRAWTTAYGNHQYQKDMCFIM
;
A
#
# COMPACT_ATOMS: atom_id res chain seq x y z
N MET A 1 -27.93 -1.91 -17.26
CA MET A 1 -28.22 -3.18 -16.56
C MET A 1 -26.98 -3.99 -16.16
N LYS A 2 -25.85 -3.88 -16.87
CA LYS A 2 -24.67 -4.73 -16.67
C LYS A 2 -24.05 -4.73 -15.25
N PHE A 3 -23.99 -3.58 -14.57
CA PHE A 3 -23.25 -3.49 -13.29
C PHE A 3 -23.91 -4.21 -12.11
N ALA A 4 -25.24 -4.23 -11.99
CA ALA A 4 -25.91 -4.94 -10.89
C ALA A 4 -25.63 -6.45 -10.94
N LYS A 5 -25.63 -7.04 -12.14
CA LYS A 5 -25.22 -8.43 -12.35
C LYS A 5 -23.71 -8.61 -12.16
N GLN A 6 -22.91 -7.62 -12.52
CA GLN A 6 -21.45 -7.66 -12.33
C GLN A 6 -21.06 -7.73 -10.86
N ILE A 7 -21.67 -6.91 -9.98
CA ILE A 7 -21.36 -6.95 -8.54
C ILE A 7 -21.86 -8.24 -7.88
N GLU A 8 -23.03 -8.75 -8.27
CA GLU A 8 -23.54 -10.05 -7.81
C GLU A 8 -22.59 -11.19 -8.22
N ASN A 9 -22.13 -11.21 -9.47
CA ASN A 9 -21.18 -12.20 -9.95
C ASN A 9 -19.83 -12.07 -9.21
N ALA A 10 -19.30 -10.84 -9.09
CA ALA A 10 -18.04 -10.57 -8.40
C ALA A 10 -18.05 -10.91 -6.91
N ALA A 11 -19.22 -10.92 -6.27
CA ALA A 11 -19.36 -11.31 -4.87
C ALA A 11 -19.05 -12.80 -4.64
N HIS A 12 -19.15 -13.65 -5.66
CA HIS A 12 -18.84 -15.08 -5.54
C HIS A 12 -17.34 -15.32 -5.30
N ASP A 13 -16.49 -14.42 -5.81
CA ASP A 13 -15.03 -14.47 -5.62
C ASP A 13 -14.60 -13.98 -4.21
N LEU A 14 -15.53 -13.45 -3.42
CA LEU A 14 -15.29 -13.01 -2.05
C LEU A 14 -15.67 -14.07 -1.01
N PRO A 15 -15.04 -14.05 0.18
CA PRO A 15 -15.47 -14.84 1.33
C PRO A 15 -16.97 -14.67 1.62
N GLU A 16 -17.64 -15.77 1.95
CA GLU A 16 -19.09 -15.79 2.17
C GLU A 16 -19.53 -14.84 3.29
N SER A 17 -18.71 -14.72 4.35
CA SER A 17 -18.93 -13.81 5.47
C SER A 17 -18.87 -12.33 5.08
N TRP A 18 -18.22 -11.98 3.97
CA TRP A 18 -18.07 -10.59 3.53
C TRP A 18 -19.21 -10.15 2.61
N ARG A 19 -19.85 -11.09 1.89
CA ARG A 19 -20.91 -10.79 0.91
C ARG A 19 -22.08 -9.97 1.49
N PRO A 20 -22.57 -10.20 2.73
CA PRO A 20 -23.65 -9.41 3.31
C PRO A 20 -23.29 -7.93 3.51
N HIS A 21 -22.00 -7.60 3.57
CA HIS A 21 -21.51 -6.23 3.80
C HIS A 21 -21.25 -5.46 2.49
N LEU A 22 -21.66 -6.01 1.35
CA LEU A 22 -21.64 -5.31 0.06
C LEU A 22 -22.85 -4.38 -0.07
N ILE A 23 -22.64 -3.18 -0.62
CA ILE A 23 -23.71 -2.24 -0.93
C ILE A 23 -24.76 -2.93 -1.81
N HIS A 24 -26.01 -2.93 -1.34
CA HIS A 24 -27.16 -3.53 -2.02
C HIS A 24 -27.62 -2.71 -3.24
N TYR A 25 -26.76 -2.64 -4.26
CA TYR A 25 -26.94 -1.83 -5.47
C TYR A 25 -28.30 -2.03 -6.16
N LYS A 26 -28.82 -3.26 -6.16
CA LYS A 26 -30.10 -3.60 -6.77
C LYS A 26 -31.29 -2.98 -6.02
N MET A 27 -31.23 -2.93 -4.68
CA MET A 27 -32.28 -2.31 -3.87
C MET A 27 -32.26 -0.79 -4.06
N LEU A 28 -31.09 -0.16 -3.96
CA LEU A 28 -30.94 1.28 -4.22
C LEU A 28 -31.46 1.68 -5.60
N LYS A 29 -31.15 0.89 -6.63
CA LYS A 29 -31.64 1.13 -8.00
C LYS A 29 -33.17 1.13 -8.09
N LYS A 30 -33.87 0.36 -7.25
CA LYS A 30 -35.34 0.32 -7.23
C LYS A 30 -35.97 1.54 -6.56
N VAL A 31 -35.23 2.25 -5.69
CA VAL A 31 -35.70 3.46 -5.03
C VAL A 31 -35.62 4.68 -5.95
N ILE A 32 -34.61 4.75 -6.84
CA ILE A 32 -34.39 5.90 -7.74
C ILE A 32 -35.66 6.32 -8.55
N PRO A 33 -36.45 5.42 -9.15
CA PRO A 33 -37.71 5.81 -9.80
C PRO A 33 -38.73 6.47 -8.88
N LEU A 34 -38.73 6.13 -7.57
CA LEU A 34 -39.62 6.74 -6.58
C LEU A 34 -39.19 8.17 -6.27
N VAL A 35 -37.88 8.44 -6.21
CA VAL A 35 -37.32 9.80 -6.09
C VAL A 35 -37.75 10.65 -7.29
N VAL A 36 -37.63 10.11 -8.50
CA VAL A 36 -38.06 10.81 -9.72
C VAL A 36 -39.56 11.12 -9.68
N GLY A 37 -40.39 10.16 -9.27
CA GLY A 37 -41.83 10.38 -9.11
C GLY A 37 -42.18 11.44 -8.06
N GLU A 38 -41.42 11.52 -6.96
CA GLU A 38 -41.57 12.59 -5.97
C GLU A 38 -41.25 13.98 -6.56
N LEU A 39 -40.19 14.09 -7.34
CA LEU A 39 -39.81 15.35 -7.99
C LEU A 39 -40.83 15.76 -9.07
N GLU A 40 -41.30 14.81 -9.89
CA GLU A 40 -42.34 15.03 -10.90
C GLU A 40 -43.65 15.50 -10.25
N ALA A 41 -44.09 14.84 -9.17
CA ALA A 41 -45.30 15.21 -8.43
C ALA A 41 -45.24 16.62 -7.82
N ARG A 42 -44.03 17.13 -7.56
CA ARG A 42 -43.80 18.48 -7.04
C ARG A 42 -43.49 19.53 -8.11
N GLY A 43 -43.41 19.16 -9.38
CA GLY A 43 -43.05 20.07 -10.47
C GLY A 43 -41.56 20.43 -10.55
N LEU A 44 -40.69 19.75 -9.80
CA LEU A 44 -39.25 20.05 -9.70
C LEU A 44 -38.42 19.49 -10.86
N MET A 45 -39.05 18.83 -11.85
CA MET A 45 -38.38 18.31 -13.04
C MET A 45 -38.57 19.20 -14.28
N GLU A 46 -39.39 20.25 -14.18
CA GLU A 46 -39.56 21.22 -15.26
C GLU A 46 -38.38 22.20 -15.29
N GLN A 47 -37.77 22.40 -16.47
CA GLN A 47 -36.54 23.20 -16.65
C GLN A 47 -36.72 24.71 -16.37
N SER A 48 -37.91 25.14 -15.97
CA SER A 48 -38.30 26.53 -15.75
C SER A 48 -38.04 27.04 -14.35
N ILE A 49 -37.78 26.16 -13.37
CA ILE A 49 -37.69 26.54 -11.95
C ILE A 49 -36.27 26.26 -11.43
N PRO A 50 -35.44 27.29 -11.20
CA PRO A 50 -34.11 27.11 -10.63
C PRO A 50 -34.22 26.68 -9.16
N PHE A 51 -33.41 25.70 -8.76
CA PHE A 51 -33.33 25.25 -7.38
C PHE A 51 -31.93 24.79 -7.00
N GLU A 52 -31.63 24.86 -5.71
CA GLU A 52 -30.39 24.33 -5.14
C GLU A 52 -30.70 23.05 -4.35
N TYR A 53 -29.82 22.05 -4.46
CA TYR A 53 -29.99 20.76 -3.79
C TYR A 53 -28.99 20.64 -2.66
N GLN A 54 -29.45 20.30 -1.47
CA GLN A 54 -28.62 20.06 -0.30
C GLN A 54 -28.93 18.71 0.33
N LEU A 55 -27.91 18.04 0.85
CA LEU A 55 -28.06 16.85 1.67
C LEU A 55 -27.88 17.23 3.15
N ASP A 56 -28.97 17.69 3.77
CA ASP A 56 -29.00 18.13 5.17
C ASP A 56 -29.20 16.94 6.15
N GLY A 57 -29.24 17.25 7.43
CA GLY A 57 -29.46 16.29 8.52
C GLY A 57 -28.16 15.69 9.03
N ASN A 58 -28.23 14.44 9.51
CA ASN A 58 -27.07 13.69 9.98
C ASN A 58 -27.07 12.27 9.39
N PRO A 59 -25.95 11.53 9.42
CA PRO A 59 -25.88 10.21 8.80
C PRO A 59 -26.91 9.16 9.27
N ASP A 60 -27.51 9.32 10.45
CA ASP A 60 -28.56 8.45 10.97
C ASP A 60 -29.97 8.91 10.56
N ASP A 61 -30.12 10.19 10.20
CA ASP A 61 -31.36 10.82 9.73
C ASP A 61 -31.04 11.82 8.59
N PRO A 62 -30.80 11.34 7.36
CA PRO A 62 -30.52 12.19 6.21
C PRO A 62 -31.78 12.90 5.76
N GLN A 63 -31.69 14.22 5.59
CA GLN A 63 -32.81 15.09 5.24
C GLN A 63 -32.49 15.86 3.94
N PRO A 64 -32.34 15.18 2.79
CA PRO A 64 -32.16 15.86 1.51
C PRO A 64 -33.31 16.83 1.25
N CYS A 65 -32.96 18.03 0.80
CA CYS A 65 -33.94 19.06 0.49
C CYS A 65 -33.56 19.83 -0.77
N VAL A 66 -34.56 20.51 -1.30
CA VAL A 66 -34.43 21.45 -2.40
C VAL A 66 -34.77 22.85 -1.89
N GLU A 67 -33.86 23.79 -2.12
CA GLU A 67 -34.01 25.20 -1.79
C GLU A 67 -34.53 25.97 -3.01
N VAL A 68 -35.64 26.69 -2.82
CA VAL A 68 -36.28 27.54 -3.84
C VAL A 68 -36.61 28.92 -3.27
N THR A 69 -36.77 29.90 -4.15
CA THR A 69 -37.29 31.21 -3.75
C THR A 69 -38.80 31.12 -3.47
N PRO A 70 -39.39 32.02 -2.66
CA PRO A 70 -40.83 32.08 -2.44
C PRO A 70 -41.66 32.22 -3.72
N ASP A 71 -41.18 33.01 -4.68
CA ASP A 71 -41.84 33.21 -5.98
C ASP A 71 -41.89 31.92 -6.80
N ASP A 72 -40.81 31.14 -6.75
CA ASP A 72 -40.73 29.85 -7.42
C ASP A 72 -41.54 28.77 -6.67
N ALA A 73 -41.55 28.81 -5.34
CA ALA A 73 -42.38 27.94 -4.51
C ALA A 73 -43.88 28.12 -4.78
N ALA A 74 -44.33 29.35 -5.04
CA ALA A 74 -45.72 29.63 -5.40
C ALA A 74 -46.11 29.07 -6.78
N ARG A 75 -45.13 28.86 -7.68
CA ARG A 75 -45.33 28.21 -8.99
C ARG A 75 -45.36 26.69 -8.88
N LEU A 76 -44.76 26.13 -7.82
CA LEU A 76 -44.81 24.72 -7.49
C LEU A 76 -46.11 24.45 -6.71
N ASN A 77 -46.86 23.40 -7.05
CA ASN A 77 -48.09 23.01 -6.32
C ASN A 77 -47.76 22.39 -4.94
N ILE A 78 -47.03 23.10 -4.08
CA ILE A 78 -46.52 22.59 -2.80
C ILE A 78 -47.40 23.09 -1.66
N PRO A 79 -48.15 22.21 -0.97
CA PRO A 79 -48.96 22.62 0.17
C PRO A 79 -48.07 22.81 1.40
N ASN A 80 -48.10 24.03 1.96
CA ASN A 80 -47.55 24.42 3.27
C ASN A 80 -46.12 23.96 3.56
N THR A 81 -45.14 24.78 3.16
CA THR A 81 -43.75 24.68 3.63
C THR A 81 -43.49 25.71 4.74
N THR A 82 -42.77 25.31 5.78
CA THR A 82 -42.28 26.18 6.85
C THR A 82 -41.35 27.25 6.28
N CYS A 83 -41.79 28.51 6.28
CA CYS A 83 -40.95 29.65 5.93
C CYS A 83 -40.04 29.99 7.11
N ASN A 84 -38.72 29.95 6.90
CA ASN A 84 -37.79 30.63 7.81
C ASN A 84 -37.73 32.10 7.35
N GLU A 85 -38.30 33.01 8.14
CA GLU A 85 -38.49 34.44 7.79
C GLU A 85 -37.19 35.23 7.59
N GLN A 86 -36.02 34.61 7.80
CA GLN A 86 -34.72 35.31 7.82
C GLN A 86 -33.89 35.19 6.54
N ASP A 87 -34.16 34.22 5.64
CA ASP A 87 -33.31 33.97 4.45
C ASP A 87 -34.02 34.01 3.09
N ASN A 88 -35.33 34.30 3.04
CA ASN A 88 -36.09 34.36 1.77
C ASN A 88 -35.92 33.10 0.88
N ILE A 89 -35.67 31.94 1.51
CA ILE A 89 -35.48 30.62 0.89
C ILE A 89 -36.43 29.64 1.55
N ILE A 90 -37.09 28.81 0.73
CA ILE A 90 -37.99 27.75 1.17
C ILE A 90 -37.32 26.40 0.95
N LYS A 91 -37.20 25.60 2.02
CA LYS A 91 -36.68 24.23 1.99
C LYS A 91 -37.81 23.23 1.77
N ILE A 92 -37.72 22.46 0.69
CA ILE A 92 -38.67 21.41 0.34
C ILE A 92 -38.00 20.05 0.64
N PRO A 93 -38.41 19.33 1.69
CA PRO A 93 -37.79 18.05 2.05
C PRO A 93 -38.18 16.94 1.06
N LEU A 94 -37.21 16.10 0.66
CA LEU A 94 -37.41 14.98 -0.27
C LEU A 94 -37.50 13.65 0.49
N VAL A 95 -38.69 13.13 0.70
CA VAL A 95 -38.96 11.92 1.51
C VAL A 95 -38.42 10.67 0.82
N LYS A 96 -38.62 10.53 -0.50
CA LYS A 96 -38.12 9.37 -1.24
C LYS A 96 -36.62 9.40 -1.42
N ASP A 97 -36.05 10.60 -1.48
CA ASP A 97 -34.60 10.76 -1.49
C ASP A 97 -33.99 10.45 -0.10
N SER A 98 -34.69 10.79 0.99
CA SER A 98 -34.33 10.39 2.35
C SER A 98 -34.27 8.85 2.47
N GLU A 99 -35.28 8.15 1.95
CA GLU A 99 -35.29 6.66 1.88
C GLU A 99 -34.10 6.10 1.08
N PHE A 100 -33.70 6.77 -0.01
CA PHE A 100 -32.55 6.36 -0.81
C PHE A 100 -31.23 6.50 -0.01
N PHE A 101 -31.01 7.63 0.65
CA PHE A 101 -29.79 7.85 1.43
C PHE A 101 -29.71 6.99 2.69
N LEU A 102 -30.83 6.79 3.40
CA LEU A 102 -30.90 5.85 4.52
C LEU A 102 -30.41 4.45 4.11
N LEU A 103 -30.89 3.94 2.98
CA LEU A 103 -30.48 2.63 2.47
C LEU A 103 -29.00 2.60 2.06
N LEU A 104 -28.47 3.69 1.49
CA LEU A 104 -27.06 3.78 1.09
C LEU A 104 -26.14 3.84 2.31
N LEU A 105 -26.49 4.67 3.30
CA LEU A 105 -25.76 4.84 4.55
C LEU A 105 -25.78 3.57 5.38
N GLN A 106 -26.92 2.85 5.43
CA GLN A 106 -26.99 1.53 6.05
C GLN A 106 -26.02 0.53 5.40
N GLY A 107 -25.97 0.47 4.06
CA GLY A 107 -25.03 -0.38 3.35
C GLY A 107 -23.56 0.00 3.61
N MET A 108 -23.27 1.29 3.74
CA MET A 108 -21.93 1.78 4.11
C MET A 108 -21.57 1.47 5.56
N ALA A 109 -22.52 1.58 6.49
CA ALA A 109 -22.32 1.23 7.89
C ALA A 109 -22.03 -0.27 8.06
N GLN A 110 -22.74 -1.13 7.31
CA GLN A 110 -22.42 -2.56 7.26
C GLN A 110 -21.01 -2.80 6.74
N ALA A 111 -20.62 -2.15 5.65
CA ALA A 111 -19.25 -2.24 5.16
C ALA A 111 -18.24 -1.79 6.23
N ALA A 112 -18.47 -0.64 6.88
CA ALA A 112 -17.64 -0.08 7.94
C ALA A 112 -17.43 -1.05 9.13
N MET A 113 -18.48 -1.75 9.56
CA MET A 113 -18.38 -2.78 10.60
C MET A 113 -17.42 -3.91 10.19
N LEU A 114 -17.52 -4.38 8.95
CA LEU A 114 -16.59 -5.40 8.45
C LEU A 114 -15.16 -4.85 8.42
N TYR A 115 -14.95 -3.62 7.93
CA TYR A 115 -13.61 -3.00 7.90
C TYR A 115 -12.97 -2.94 9.28
N ALA A 116 -13.70 -2.49 10.30
CA ALA A 116 -13.19 -2.40 11.67
C ALA A 116 -12.81 -3.79 12.22
N SER A 117 -13.65 -4.80 11.98
CA SER A 117 -13.40 -6.17 12.44
C SER A 117 -12.19 -6.81 11.73
N GLU A 118 -12.09 -6.64 10.41
CA GLU A 118 -11.01 -7.20 9.60
C GLU A 118 -9.69 -6.49 9.84
N GLN A 119 -9.70 -5.17 10.06
CA GLN A 119 -8.50 -4.40 10.42
C GLN A 119 -7.81 -5.01 11.65
N LYS A 120 -8.58 -5.24 12.71
CA LYS A 120 -8.07 -5.83 13.94
C LYS A 120 -7.55 -7.25 13.69
N ARG A 121 -8.34 -8.09 13.02
CA ARG A 121 -7.97 -9.47 12.70
C ARG A 121 -6.67 -9.55 11.89
N PHE A 122 -6.51 -8.70 10.88
CA PHE A 122 -5.31 -8.64 10.07
C PHE A 122 -4.11 -8.14 10.88
N ALA A 123 -4.26 -7.09 11.68
CA ALA A 123 -3.19 -6.59 12.56
C ALA A 123 -2.70 -7.68 13.53
N ASP A 124 -3.62 -8.40 14.19
CA ASP A 124 -3.28 -9.52 15.08
C ASP A 124 -2.58 -10.66 14.33
N THR A 125 -2.97 -10.89 13.07
CA THR A 125 -2.36 -11.90 12.20
C THR A 125 -0.96 -11.51 11.76
N VAL A 126 -0.73 -10.24 11.43
CA VAL A 126 0.60 -9.70 11.11
C VAL A 126 1.52 -9.85 12.32
N SER A 127 1.12 -9.39 13.50
CA SER A 127 1.97 -9.48 14.71
C SER A 127 2.31 -10.94 15.09
N ARG A 128 1.34 -11.86 14.96
CA ARG A 128 1.57 -13.29 15.15
C ARG A 128 2.55 -13.86 14.11
N LEU A 129 2.41 -13.48 12.85
CA LEU A 129 3.29 -13.94 11.78
C LEU A 129 4.71 -13.38 11.92
N GLU A 130 4.86 -12.13 12.34
CA GLU A 130 6.15 -11.52 12.67
C GLU A 130 6.88 -12.37 13.71
N SER A 131 6.22 -12.67 14.83
CA SER A 131 6.79 -13.48 15.91
C SER A 131 7.19 -14.89 15.43
N GLN A 132 6.34 -15.53 14.63
CA GLN A 132 6.63 -16.84 14.05
C GLN A 132 7.78 -16.78 13.06
N LEU A 133 7.81 -15.75 12.21
CA LEU A 133 8.83 -15.53 11.19
C LEU A 133 10.19 -15.28 11.84
N ALA A 134 10.27 -14.44 12.88
CA ALA A 134 11.49 -14.18 13.63
C ALA A 134 12.08 -15.46 14.24
N ALA A 135 11.22 -16.36 14.74
CA ALA A 135 11.65 -17.64 15.32
C ALA A 135 12.17 -18.64 14.27
N VAL A 136 11.56 -18.69 13.08
CA VAL A 136 11.97 -19.62 12.01
C VAL A 136 13.12 -19.09 11.15
N ALA A 137 13.23 -17.77 10.99
CA ALA A 137 14.24 -17.09 10.19
C ALA A 137 15.40 -16.51 11.03
N SER A 138 15.54 -16.94 12.28
CA SER A 138 16.64 -16.54 13.18
C SER A 138 18.02 -16.75 12.52
N PRO A 139 19.00 -15.86 12.76
CA PRO A 139 20.36 -16.01 12.21
C PRO A 139 21.07 -17.28 12.69
N HIS A 140 20.66 -17.86 13.82
CA HIS A 140 21.17 -19.16 14.29
C HIS A 140 20.72 -20.33 13.42
N LYS A 141 19.64 -20.16 12.63
CA LYS A 141 19.13 -21.14 11.65
C LYS A 141 19.50 -20.67 10.24
N GLN A 142 20.80 -20.54 9.95
CA GLN A 142 21.27 -19.93 8.70
C GLN A 142 20.58 -20.47 7.44
N LYS A 143 20.44 -21.79 7.29
CA LYS A 143 19.76 -22.38 6.12
C LYS A 143 18.33 -21.83 5.95
N GLU A 144 17.56 -21.76 7.02
CA GLU A 144 16.19 -21.24 7.01
C GLU A 144 16.19 -19.74 6.68
N MET A 145 17.02 -18.95 7.36
CA MET A 145 17.13 -17.50 7.17
C MET A 145 17.44 -17.14 5.70
N TYR A 146 18.38 -17.84 5.05
CA TYR A 146 18.73 -17.58 3.65
C TYR A 146 17.62 -17.96 2.67
N VAL A 147 16.81 -18.98 2.97
CA VAL A 147 15.63 -19.30 2.15
C VAL A 147 14.56 -18.24 2.34
N TRP A 148 14.30 -17.82 3.57
CA TRP A 148 13.38 -16.73 3.87
C TRP A 148 13.80 -15.40 3.24
N ARG A 149 15.09 -15.07 3.25
CA ARG A 149 15.63 -13.88 2.58
C ARG A 149 15.25 -13.87 1.10
N GLN A 150 15.45 -15.00 0.41
CA GLN A 150 15.09 -15.14 -1.01
C GLN A 150 13.58 -14.99 -1.23
N ILE A 151 12.76 -15.61 -0.38
CA ILE A 151 11.29 -15.50 -0.47
C ILE A 151 10.84 -14.05 -0.29
N LEU A 152 11.36 -13.36 0.72
CA LEU A 152 10.98 -11.97 1.00
C LEU A 152 11.52 -11.01 -0.06
N LYS A 153 12.67 -11.31 -0.67
CA LYS A 153 13.15 -10.57 -1.84
C LYS A 153 12.21 -10.73 -3.03
N LEU A 154 11.82 -11.96 -3.38
CA LEU A 154 10.82 -12.21 -4.42
C LEU A 154 9.49 -11.52 -4.14
N TYR A 155 9.05 -11.53 -2.88
CA TYR A 155 7.83 -10.84 -2.48
C TYR A 155 7.93 -9.32 -2.67
N MET A 156 9.08 -8.72 -2.33
CA MET A 156 9.34 -7.30 -2.59
C MET A 156 9.39 -6.99 -4.09
N ASP A 157 10.02 -7.85 -4.89
CA ASP A 157 10.11 -7.72 -6.35
C ASP A 157 8.72 -7.82 -7.01
N ALA A 158 7.81 -8.62 -6.44
CA ALA A 158 6.43 -8.72 -6.90
C ALA A 158 5.67 -7.39 -6.76
N ALA A 159 6.02 -6.59 -5.75
CA ALA A 159 5.40 -5.31 -5.43
C ALA A 159 3.86 -5.40 -5.35
N VAL A 160 3.33 -6.43 -4.68
CA VAL A 160 1.89 -6.77 -4.62
C VAL A 160 1.02 -5.59 -4.20
N PHE A 161 1.53 -4.76 -3.29
CA PHE A 161 0.85 -3.57 -2.78
C PHE A 161 1.68 -2.32 -3.05
N GLU A 162 0.99 -1.21 -3.33
CA GLU A 162 1.60 0.08 -3.62
C GLU A 162 2.09 0.74 -2.33
N THR A 163 3.29 1.33 -2.37
CA THR A 163 3.92 2.05 -1.25
C THR A 163 3.65 3.56 -1.27
N GLY A 164 2.64 4.01 -2.02
CA GLY A 164 2.26 5.42 -2.15
C GLY A 164 1.41 5.95 -0.98
N THR A 165 1.33 7.27 -0.86
CA THR A 165 0.50 7.97 0.14
C THR A 165 -1.00 7.93 -0.16
N GLN A 166 -1.38 7.62 -1.40
CA GLN A 166 -2.77 7.44 -1.82
C GLN A 166 -2.97 6.00 -2.31
N VAL A 167 -4.03 5.36 -1.85
CA VAL A 167 -4.42 4.04 -2.36
C VAL A 167 -5.34 4.23 -3.54
N ASP A 168 -5.02 3.57 -4.65
CA ASP A 168 -5.97 3.41 -5.73
C ASP A 168 -6.99 2.30 -5.38
N TYR A 169 -8.25 2.70 -5.19
CA TYR A 169 -9.39 1.83 -4.93
C TYR A 169 -10.10 1.36 -6.19
N SER A 170 -9.51 1.59 -7.36
CA SER A 170 -10.06 1.14 -8.63
C SER A 170 -10.02 -0.39 -8.74
N THR A 171 -10.92 -0.92 -9.56
CA THR A 171 -10.83 -2.32 -10.00
C THR A 171 -9.48 -2.62 -10.66
N GLN A 172 -8.86 -1.65 -11.33
CA GLN A 172 -7.56 -1.83 -11.99
C GLN A 172 -6.43 -2.06 -10.97
N ALA A 173 -6.44 -1.33 -9.86
CA ALA A 173 -5.46 -1.51 -8.78
C ALA A 173 -5.60 -2.87 -8.09
N PHE A 174 -6.82 -3.39 -7.95
CA PHE A 174 -7.05 -4.77 -7.51
C PHE A 174 -6.47 -5.78 -8.50
N GLU A 175 -6.82 -5.66 -9.79
CA GLU A 175 -6.35 -6.59 -10.82
C GLU A 175 -4.81 -6.62 -10.91
N ARG A 176 -4.17 -5.47 -10.71
CA ARG A 176 -2.71 -5.37 -10.59
C ARG A 176 -2.17 -6.18 -9.42
N SER A 177 -2.67 -5.96 -8.20
CA SER A 177 -2.26 -6.70 -7.00
C SER A 177 -2.51 -8.21 -7.15
N LYS A 178 -3.62 -8.61 -7.75
CA LYS A 178 -3.94 -10.02 -8.04
C LYS A 178 -2.91 -10.65 -8.97
N LYS A 179 -2.55 -9.96 -10.07
CA LYS A 179 -1.52 -10.43 -11.02
C LYS A 179 -0.14 -10.53 -10.37
N GLN A 180 0.23 -9.54 -9.56
CA GLN A 180 1.53 -9.53 -8.86
C GLN A 180 1.63 -10.66 -7.82
N LEU A 181 0.55 -10.93 -7.09
CA LEU A 181 0.51 -12.06 -6.15
C LEU A 181 0.55 -13.41 -6.89
N ALA A 182 -0.12 -13.52 -8.03
CA ALA A 182 -0.03 -14.70 -8.89
C ALA A 182 1.41 -14.93 -9.37
N TRP A 183 2.06 -13.88 -9.87
CA TRP A 183 3.48 -13.93 -10.26
C TRP A 183 4.38 -14.41 -9.11
N PHE A 184 4.18 -13.87 -7.90
CA PHE A 184 4.94 -14.30 -6.72
C PHE A 184 4.77 -15.80 -6.44
N ASN A 185 3.53 -16.32 -6.50
CA ASN A 185 3.24 -17.73 -6.27
C ASN A 185 3.85 -18.63 -7.36
N GLU A 186 3.78 -18.22 -8.63
CA GLU A 186 4.40 -18.92 -9.76
C GLU A 186 5.93 -18.97 -9.60
N GLU A 187 6.53 -17.85 -9.20
CA GLU A 187 7.97 -17.71 -9.00
C GLU A 187 8.47 -18.53 -7.79
N LEU A 188 7.69 -18.59 -6.70
CA LEU A 188 7.94 -19.51 -5.58
C LEU A 188 7.93 -20.97 -6.02
N ALA A 189 6.98 -21.36 -6.88
CA ALA A 189 6.90 -22.71 -7.42
C ALA A 189 8.09 -23.01 -8.35
N ARG A 190 8.40 -22.09 -9.26
CA ARG A 190 9.51 -22.22 -10.22
C ARG A 190 10.87 -22.39 -9.52
N THR A 191 11.12 -21.58 -8.50
CA THR A 191 12.39 -21.60 -7.73
C THR A 191 12.48 -22.74 -6.70
N GLN A 192 11.36 -23.43 -6.45
CA GLN A 192 11.22 -24.54 -5.50
C GLN A 192 11.69 -24.18 -4.08
N LEU A 193 11.61 -22.90 -3.69
CA LEU A 193 12.11 -22.39 -2.40
C LEU A 193 11.45 -23.09 -1.21
N THR A 194 10.15 -23.39 -1.31
CA THR A 194 9.39 -24.11 -0.29
C THR A 194 9.98 -25.49 0.04
N ARG A 195 10.59 -26.16 -0.95
CA ARG A 195 11.25 -27.46 -0.75
C ARG A 195 12.64 -27.33 -0.11
N LYS A 196 13.25 -26.14 -0.16
CA LYS A 196 14.59 -25.88 0.39
C LYS A 196 14.59 -25.69 1.90
N PHE A 197 13.43 -25.43 2.52
CA PHE A 197 13.30 -25.40 3.98
C PHE A 197 13.71 -26.73 4.62
N GLY A 198 14.47 -26.65 5.71
CA GLY A 198 14.85 -27.80 6.51
C GLY A 198 13.76 -28.23 7.50
N CYS A 199 12.95 -27.29 8.00
CA CYS A 199 11.91 -27.59 8.99
C CYS A 199 10.47 -27.46 8.46
N LYS A 200 9.55 -28.22 9.07
CA LYS A 200 8.11 -28.13 8.77
C LYS A 200 7.51 -26.77 9.15
N LYS A 201 8.00 -26.15 10.23
CA LYS A 201 7.48 -24.87 10.73
C LYS A 201 7.65 -23.73 9.73
N SER A 202 8.78 -23.62 9.05
CA SER A 202 8.97 -22.59 8.00
C SER A 202 7.97 -22.72 6.85
N ARG A 203 7.65 -23.95 6.43
CA ARG A 203 6.63 -24.19 5.39
C ARG A 203 5.24 -23.77 5.85
N GLU A 204 4.91 -24.03 7.11
CA GLU A 204 3.64 -23.59 7.72
C GLU A 204 3.55 -22.06 7.79
N VAL A 205 4.62 -21.39 8.23
CA VAL A 205 4.69 -19.92 8.28
C VAL A 205 4.59 -19.32 6.88
N LEU A 206 5.25 -19.91 5.87
CA LEU A 206 5.11 -19.47 4.47
C LEU A 206 3.67 -19.62 3.97
N ARG A 207 3.01 -20.74 4.30
CA ARG A 207 1.60 -20.94 3.93
C ARG A 207 0.72 -19.86 4.54
N HIS A 208 0.90 -19.54 5.82
CA HIS A 208 0.15 -18.45 6.46
C HIS A 208 0.48 -17.08 5.87
N PHE A 209 1.74 -16.81 5.52
CA PHE A 209 2.14 -15.57 4.84
C PHE A 209 1.45 -15.42 3.48
N VAL A 210 1.46 -16.46 2.64
CA VAL A 210 0.76 -16.47 1.35
C VAL A 210 -0.75 -16.32 1.55
N GLN A 211 -1.32 -17.00 2.54
CA GLN A 211 -2.75 -16.91 2.85
C GLN A 211 -3.15 -15.48 3.25
N LEU A 212 -2.41 -14.84 4.15
CA LEU A 212 -2.64 -13.45 4.55
C LEU A 212 -2.65 -12.51 3.33
N ASN A 213 -1.70 -12.68 2.41
CA ASN A 213 -1.63 -11.87 1.20
C ASN A 213 -2.84 -12.06 0.28
N ASN A 214 -3.31 -13.30 0.11
CA ASN A 214 -4.53 -13.57 -0.65
C ASN A 214 -5.76 -12.93 0.00
N GLU A 215 -5.89 -13.05 1.33
CA GLU A 215 -6.99 -12.43 2.08
C GLU A 215 -6.98 -10.90 1.91
N LEU A 216 -5.82 -10.27 1.94
CA LEU A 216 -5.70 -8.81 1.73
C LEU A 216 -6.01 -8.39 0.29
N VAL A 217 -5.62 -9.17 -0.72
CA VAL A 217 -6.01 -8.91 -2.12
C VAL A 217 -7.53 -9.02 -2.28
N ASN A 218 -8.17 -10.01 -1.65
CA ASN A 218 -9.63 -10.12 -1.61
C ASN A 218 -10.26 -8.94 -0.87
N PHE A 219 -9.63 -8.45 0.21
CA PHE A 219 -10.13 -7.30 0.96
C PHE A 219 -10.06 -6.02 0.13
N LYS A 220 -8.97 -5.84 -0.64
CA LYS A 220 -8.87 -4.79 -1.66
C LYS A 220 -9.98 -4.90 -2.70
N TRP A 221 -10.35 -6.12 -3.09
CA TRP A 221 -11.46 -6.35 -4.02
C TRP A 221 -12.81 -5.94 -3.45
N PHE A 222 -13.11 -6.37 -2.22
CA PHE A 222 -14.31 -5.96 -1.49
C PHE A 222 -14.43 -4.44 -1.42
N HIS A 223 -13.32 -3.76 -1.10
CA HIS A 223 -13.27 -2.31 -1.11
C HIS A 223 -13.55 -1.71 -2.48
N ALA A 224 -12.89 -2.19 -3.53
CA ALA A 224 -13.11 -1.69 -4.89
C ALA A 224 -14.57 -1.85 -5.34
N LEU A 225 -15.22 -2.96 -4.97
CA LEU A 225 -16.63 -3.20 -5.29
C LEU A 225 -17.56 -2.21 -4.59
N ASN A 226 -17.40 -2.02 -3.27
CA ASN A 226 -18.23 -1.09 -2.50
C ASN A 226 -18.03 0.36 -2.96
N HIS A 227 -16.79 0.80 -3.11
CA HIS A 227 -16.49 2.14 -3.62
C HIS A 227 -17.08 2.35 -5.03
N THR A 228 -16.92 1.38 -5.93
CA THR A 228 -17.49 1.47 -7.27
C THR A 228 -19.03 1.46 -7.25
N ALA A 229 -19.65 0.68 -6.37
CA ALA A 229 -21.10 0.63 -6.21
C ALA A 229 -21.66 1.99 -5.75
N MET A 230 -21.03 2.60 -4.73
CA MET A 230 -21.37 3.93 -4.23
C MET A 230 -21.27 4.98 -5.35
N ILE A 231 -20.13 5.08 -6.03
CA ILE A 231 -19.95 6.06 -7.12
C ILE A 231 -20.96 5.83 -8.25
N LYS A 232 -21.21 4.58 -8.63
CA LYS A 232 -22.14 4.26 -9.72
C LYS A 232 -23.61 4.44 -9.35
N ILE A 233 -23.98 4.32 -8.08
CA ILE A 233 -25.36 4.53 -7.66
C ILE A 233 -25.66 6.02 -7.55
N LEU A 234 -24.74 6.82 -6.99
CA LEU A 234 -24.84 8.29 -6.95
C LEU A 234 -24.89 8.87 -8.38
N LYS A 235 -23.98 8.46 -9.28
CA LYS A 235 -24.03 8.86 -10.70
C LYS A 235 -25.35 8.48 -11.38
N LYS A 236 -25.96 7.36 -10.98
CA LYS A 236 -27.25 6.92 -11.56
C LYS A 236 -28.40 7.74 -11.01
N HIS A 237 -28.35 8.05 -9.71
CA HIS A 237 -29.29 8.94 -9.04
C HIS A 237 -29.32 10.29 -9.76
N ASP A 238 -28.20 11.01 -9.80
CA ASP A 238 -28.09 12.35 -10.43
C ASP A 238 -28.56 12.34 -11.89
N LYS A 239 -28.17 11.32 -12.67
CA LYS A 239 -28.58 11.21 -14.08
C LYS A 239 -30.10 11.05 -14.25
N ARG A 240 -30.81 10.52 -13.24
CA ARG A 240 -32.25 10.24 -13.31
C ARG A 240 -33.09 11.31 -12.65
N SER A 241 -32.63 11.88 -11.54
CA SER A 241 -33.35 12.90 -10.77
C SER A 241 -32.96 14.33 -11.13
N GLY A 242 -31.82 14.55 -11.82
CA GLY A 242 -31.30 15.90 -12.07
C GLY A 242 -30.66 16.57 -10.84
N LEU A 243 -30.72 15.92 -9.67
CA LEU A 243 -30.11 16.38 -8.42
C LEU A 243 -28.58 16.20 -8.45
N LYS A 244 -27.90 16.75 -7.43
CA LYS A 244 -26.43 16.75 -7.32
C LYS A 244 -25.93 15.91 -6.14
N ALA A 245 -26.52 14.73 -5.92
CA ALA A 245 -26.15 13.87 -4.79
C ALA A 245 -24.67 13.47 -4.80
N LYS A 246 -24.06 13.25 -5.97
CA LYS A 246 -22.65 12.86 -6.05
C LYS A 246 -21.69 13.92 -5.49
N THR A 247 -22.04 15.22 -5.55
CA THR A 247 -21.20 16.29 -5.01
C THR A 247 -21.41 16.47 -3.52
N GLU A 248 -22.66 16.40 -3.05
CA GLU A 248 -23.01 16.59 -1.63
C GLU A 248 -22.62 15.39 -0.76
N PHE A 249 -22.82 14.18 -1.27
CA PHE A 249 -22.73 12.96 -0.46
C PHE A 249 -21.34 12.71 0.20
N PRO A 250 -20.19 12.93 -0.47
CA PRO A 250 -18.89 12.71 0.17
C PRO A 250 -18.64 13.59 1.40
N ALA A 251 -19.12 14.83 1.40
CA ALA A 251 -19.00 15.73 2.55
C ALA A 251 -19.90 15.26 3.70
N PHE A 252 -21.10 14.81 3.37
CA PHE A 252 -22.08 14.28 4.33
C PHE A 252 -21.64 12.96 4.97
N ALA A 253 -21.12 12.02 4.17
CA ALA A 253 -20.75 10.66 4.59
C ALA A 253 -19.28 10.52 5.04
N LYS A 254 -18.60 11.64 5.32
CA LYS A 254 -17.14 11.72 5.51
C LYS A 254 -16.56 10.69 6.49
N THR A 255 -17.26 10.43 7.59
CA THR A 255 -16.83 9.47 8.63
C THR A 255 -16.73 8.04 8.10
N ASN A 256 -17.70 7.60 7.29
CA ASN A 256 -17.73 6.26 6.74
C ASN A 256 -16.73 6.09 5.58
N ALA A 257 -16.54 7.12 4.75
CA ALA A 257 -15.61 7.08 3.63
C ALA A 257 -14.14 7.05 4.11
N MET A 258 -13.75 7.90 5.08
CA MET A 258 -12.38 7.96 5.60
C MET A 258 -11.94 6.71 6.38
N LEU A 259 -12.88 6.03 7.04
CA LEU A 259 -12.58 4.86 7.87
C LEU A 259 -12.08 3.68 7.02
N VAL A 260 -12.60 3.57 5.81
CA VAL A 260 -12.38 2.46 4.88
C VAL A 260 -11.02 2.57 4.16
N GLU A 261 -10.62 3.80 3.86
CA GLU A 261 -9.38 4.13 3.17
C GLU A 261 -8.11 3.90 4.03
N ASN A 262 -8.15 4.32 5.29
CA ASN A 262 -6.99 4.25 6.19
C ASN A 262 -6.62 2.81 6.60
N VAL A 263 -7.61 1.92 6.66
CA VAL A 263 -7.41 0.52 7.04
C VAL A 263 -6.46 -0.18 6.07
N VAL A 264 -6.72 -0.02 4.77
CA VAL A 264 -5.99 -0.72 3.72
C VAL A 264 -4.51 -0.32 3.71
N LEU A 265 -4.21 0.98 3.84
CA LEU A 265 -2.84 1.50 3.98
C LEU A 265 -2.13 0.95 5.21
N ALA A 266 -2.79 0.99 6.36
CA ALA A 266 -2.20 0.55 7.62
C ALA A 266 -1.83 -0.93 7.58
N LEU A 267 -2.68 -1.77 6.97
CA LEU A 267 -2.43 -3.20 6.82
C LEU A 267 -1.26 -3.49 5.86
N TYR A 268 -1.17 -2.77 4.75
CA TYR A 268 -0.05 -2.93 3.81
C TYR A 268 1.27 -2.48 4.44
N SER A 269 1.26 -1.32 5.10
CA SER A 269 2.40 -0.83 5.86
C SER A 269 2.85 -1.84 6.91
N GLY A 270 1.90 -2.49 7.60
CA GLY A 270 2.18 -3.57 8.55
C GLY A 270 2.96 -4.72 7.95
N ILE A 271 2.62 -5.19 6.74
CA ILE A 271 3.38 -6.27 6.08
C ILE A 271 4.81 -5.84 5.77
N THR A 272 5.00 -4.69 5.12
CA THR A 272 6.33 -4.25 4.70
C THR A 272 7.21 -3.88 5.89
N SER A 273 6.65 -3.22 6.90
CA SER A 273 7.41 -2.75 8.08
C SER A 273 7.62 -3.81 9.16
N GLN A 274 6.73 -4.79 9.30
CA GLN A 274 6.79 -5.81 10.38
C GLN A 274 7.13 -7.22 9.88
N LEU A 275 6.82 -7.59 8.63
CA LEU A 275 7.11 -8.95 8.13
C LEU A 275 8.36 -8.98 7.25
N VAL A 276 8.45 -8.07 6.29
CA VAL A 276 9.61 -8.06 5.36
C VAL A 276 10.90 -7.66 6.08
N SER A 277 10.80 -6.76 7.06
CA SER A 277 11.95 -6.25 7.84
C SER A 277 12.58 -7.30 8.77
N VAL A 278 11.84 -8.35 9.13
CA VAL A 278 12.30 -9.42 10.05
C VAL A 278 13.57 -10.10 9.53
N VAL A 279 13.70 -10.22 8.22
CA VAL A 279 14.90 -10.80 7.59
C VAL A 279 15.62 -9.71 6.81
N PRO A 280 16.76 -9.22 7.34
CA PRO A 280 17.57 -8.20 6.68
C PRO A 280 17.98 -8.62 5.25
N GLN A 281 17.76 -7.71 4.31
CA GLN A 281 18.15 -7.86 2.91
C GLN A 281 19.57 -7.36 2.69
N VAL A 282 20.29 -8.00 1.76
CA VAL A 282 21.70 -7.69 1.46
C VAL A 282 21.83 -6.25 0.94
N ASP A 283 20.94 -5.86 0.05
CA ASP A 283 20.99 -4.57 -0.68
C ASP A 283 20.99 -3.37 0.30
N ASN A 284 20.28 -3.46 1.43
CA ASN A 284 20.21 -2.42 2.46
C ASN A 284 21.49 -2.26 3.30
N HIS A 285 22.46 -3.18 3.14
CA HIS A 285 23.69 -3.24 3.94
C HIS A 285 24.95 -3.28 3.08
N SER A 286 24.79 -3.04 1.78
CA SER A 286 25.87 -3.00 0.81
C SER A 286 26.63 -1.68 0.88
N CYS A 287 27.95 -1.74 0.75
CA CYS A 287 28.80 -0.57 0.65
C CYS A 287 28.62 0.07 -0.75
N PRO A 288 28.29 1.36 -0.85
CA PRO A 288 28.02 2.02 -2.13
C PRO A 288 29.20 2.04 -3.12
N ILE A 289 30.43 1.88 -2.63
CA ILE A 289 31.64 1.89 -3.46
C ILE A 289 31.88 0.54 -4.13
N CYS A 290 31.55 -0.57 -3.45
CA CYS A 290 31.90 -1.92 -3.93
C CYS A 290 30.70 -2.84 -4.13
N TYR A 291 29.49 -2.36 -3.80
CA TYR A 291 28.21 -3.06 -3.93
C TYR A 291 28.11 -4.41 -3.19
N ALA A 292 29.09 -4.75 -2.36
CA ALA A 292 29.09 -5.90 -1.47
C ALA A 292 28.77 -5.48 -0.04
N VAL A 293 28.35 -6.43 0.80
CA VAL A 293 28.09 -6.20 2.24
C VAL A 293 29.27 -5.47 2.89
N ALA A 294 28.97 -4.41 3.64
CA ALA A 294 29.99 -3.55 4.23
C ALA A 294 30.89 -4.31 5.23
N TRP A 295 32.17 -4.48 4.90
CA TRP A 295 33.14 -5.13 5.79
C TRP A 295 33.96 -4.11 6.58
N ARG A 296 33.96 -4.27 7.91
CA ARG A 296 34.42 -3.25 8.87
C ARG A 296 33.76 -1.89 8.52
N PRO A 297 32.45 -1.75 8.76
CA PRO A 297 31.70 -0.57 8.36
C PRO A 297 32.16 0.69 9.12
N ILE A 298 32.57 1.72 8.38
CA ILE A 298 32.87 3.05 8.91
C ILE A 298 31.67 3.94 8.65
N ARG A 299 31.13 4.53 9.72
CA ARG A 299 30.05 5.52 9.66
C ARG A 299 30.65 6.92 9.66
N LEU A 300 30.50 7.63 8.54
CA LEU A 300 30.95 9.01 8.43
C LEU A 300 30.10 9.93 9.31
N GLU A 301 30.56 11.16 9.54
CA GLU A 301 29.82 12.19 10.28
C GLU A 301 28.45 12.53 9.65
N CYS A 302 28.32 12.34 8.33
CA CYS A 302 27.04 12.45 7.61
C CYS A 302 26.17 11.17 7.67
N ASN A 303 26.48 10.23 8.56
CA ASN A 303 25.81 8.94 8.79
C ASN A 303 25.88 7.89 7.68
N HIS A 304 26.49 8.18 6.53
CA HIS A 304 26.71 7.19 5.47
C HIS A 304 27.77 6.15 5.85
N VAL A 305 27.55 4.90 5.41
CA VAL A 305 28.39 3.75 5.81
C VAL A 305 29.15 3.17 4.62
N PHE A 306 30.44 2.91 4.81
CA PHE A 306 31.33 2.31 3.81
C PHE A 306 32.25 1.26 4.43
N CYS A 307 32.90 0.42 3.61
CA CYS A 307 33.97 -0.44 4.12
C CYS A 307 35.22 0.38 4.47
N VAL A 308 35.96 0.04 5.54
CA VAL A 308 37.29 0.61 5.84
C VAL A 308 38.19 0.66 4.59
N ARG A 309 38.35 -0.48 3.89
CA ARG A 309 39.22 -0.56 2.70
C ARG A 309 38.76 0.34 1.55
N CYS A 310 37.44 0.54 1.40
CA CYS A 310 36.90 1.39 0.35
C CYS A 310 37.20 2.86 0.64
N LEU A 311 37.11 3.31 1.91
CA LEU A 311 37.46 4.67 2.30
C LEU A 311 38.96 4.93 2.18
N ILE A 312 39.83 3.99 2.58
CA ILE A 312 41.28 4.14 2.41
C ILE A 312 41.65 4.36 0.94
N LYS A 313 41.01 3.62 0.02
CA LYS A 313 41.22 3.81 -1.43
C LYS A 313 40.66 5.14 -1.92
N ALA A 314 39.50 5.56 -1.43
CA ALA A 314 38.92 6.87 -1.77
C ALA A 314 39.85 8.00 -1.34
N HIS A 315 40.38 7.95 -0.12
CA HIS A 315 41.35 8.90 0.41
C HIS A 315 42.64 8.93 -0.42
N ARG A 316 43.20 7.77 -0.78
CA ARG A 316 44.38 7.68 -1.69
C ARG A 316 44.13 8.28 -3.08
N LYS A 317 42.88 8.24 -3.55
CA LYS A 317 42.44 8.86 -4.81
C LYS A 317 42.05 10.34 -4.65
N LYS A 318 42.34 10.95 -3.49
CA LYS A 318 41.99 12.34 -3.16
C LYS A 318 40.48 12.63 -3.18
N LEU A 319 39.65 11.60 -2.96
CA LEU A 319 38.21 11.76 -2.74
C LEU A 319 37.97 11.97 -1.24
N TYR A 320 37.91 13.23 -0.84
CA TYR A 320 37.87 13.66 0.56
C TYR A 320 36.45 13.85 1.11
N ASP A 321 35.48 14.06 0.24
CA ASP A 321 34.09 14.27 0.59
C ASP A 321 33.31 12.96 0.55
N CYS A 322 32.14 12.93 1.19
CA CYS A 322 31.29 11.74 1.18
C CYS A 322 30.89 11.35 -0.27
N PRO A 323 31.14 10.11 -0.71
CA PRO A 323 30.76 9.66 -2.05
C PRO A 323 29.25 9.64 -2.34
N LEU A 324 28.41 9.69 -1.31
CA LEU A 324 26.94 9.65 -1.44
C LEU A 324 26.32 11.05 -1.43
N CYS A 325 26.62 11.86 -0.40
CA CYS A 325 25.98 13.17 -0.22
C CYS A 325 26.92 14.36 -0.41
N ARG A 326 28.19 14.13 -0.76
CA ARG A 326 29.21 15.18 -0.95
C ARG A 326 29.46 16.05 0.29
N HIS A 327 29.14 15.55 1.49
CA HIS A 327 29.50 16.22 2.74
C HIS A 327 31.01 16.43 2.80
N THR A 328 31.42 17.68 2.97
CA THR A 328 32.80 18.12 2.85
C THR A 328 33.68 17.51 3.94
N GLY A 329 34.83 16.96 3.55
CA GLY A 329 35.82 16.41 4.49
C GLY A 329 35.43 15.10 5.16
N ALA A 330 34.24 14.54 4.90
CA ALA A 330 33.73 13.36 5.59
C ALA A 330 34.67 12.14 5.52
N VAL A 331 35.39 11.95 4.42
CA VAL A 331 36.34 10.83 4.24
C VAL A 331 37.69 11.13 4.89
N VAL A 332 38.11 12.41 4.91
CA VAL A 332 39.37 12.84 5.56
C VAL A 332 39.27 12.75 7.07
N ASN A 333 38.12 13.15 7.61
CA ASN A 333 37.84 13.16 9.04
C ASN A 333 37.57 11.76 9.61
N ALA A 334 37.38 10.75 8.75
CA ALA A 334 37.07 9.40 9.17
C ALA A 334 38.31 8.63 9.63
N ASP A 335 38.27 8.13 10.87
CA ASP A 335 39.34 7.34 11.47
C ASP A 335 38.83 5.99 12.02
N ALA A 336 39.68 5.31 12.81
CA ALA A 336 39.33 4.02 13.40
C ALA A 336 38.21 4.10 14.45
N THR A 337 37.95 5.27 15.04
CA THR A 337 36.89 5.48 16.04
C THR A 337 35.50 5.50 15.39
N ASN A 338 35.41 5.84 14.10
CA ASN A 338 34.18 5.79 13.30
C ASN A 338 33.72 4.37 12.93
N LEU A 339 34.41 3.32 13.41
CA LEU A 339 34.00 1.93 13.22
C LEU A 339 32.68 1.65 13.94
N ASP A 340 31.65 1.36 13.14
CA ASP A 340 30.34 0.97 13.66
C ASP A 340 30.37 -0.49 14.12
N LYS A 341 30.78 -0.69 15.37
CA LYS A 341 30.84 -2.02 16.00
C LYS A 341 29.48 -2.71 16.05
N GLY A 342 28.40 -1.94 16.25
CA GLY A 342 27.04 -2.46 16.29
C GLY A 342 26.63 -3.06 14.96
N LEU A 343 26.78 -2.28 13.88
CA LEU A 343 26.55 -2.75 12.52
C LEU A 343 27.50 -3.89 12.16
N GLN A 344 28.78 -3.83 12.53
CA GLN A 344 29.72 -4.92 12.25
C GLN A 344 29.26 -6.26 12.87
N ASN A 345 28.85 -6.25 14.14
CA ASN A 345 28.36 -7.43 14.84
C ASN A 345 27.08 -7.97 14.19
N PHE A 346 26.17 -7.07 13.82
CA PHE A 346 24.97 -7.42 13.07
C PHE A 346 25.30 -8.07 11.72
N LEU A 347 26.24 -7.51 10.95
CA LEU A 347 26.61 -8.07 9.65
C LEU A 347 27.28 -9.45 9.75
N LEU A 348 28.08 -9.67 10.79
CA LEU A 348 28.67 -10.97 11.10
C LEU A 348 27.60 -12.02 11.42
N LEU A 349 26.54 -11.62 12.11
CA LEU A 349 25.46 -12.50 12.53
C LEU A 349 24.50 -12.84 11.37
N TYR A 350 24.06 -11.83 10.61
CA TYR A 350 23.02 -11.98 9.59
C TYR A 350 23.57 -12.23 8.17
N PHE A 351 24.82 -11.87 7.86
CA PHE A 351 25.40 -12.03 6.52
C PHE A 351 26.74 -12.80 6.52
N PRO A 352 26.85 -13.95 7.22
CA PRO A 352 28.12 -14.65 7.38
C PRO A 352 28.72 -15.15 6.05
N LYS A 353 27.90 -15.54 5.07
CA LYS A 353 28.39 -16.00 3.76
C LYS A 353 28.98 -14.85 2.95
N GLU A 354 28.27 -13.72 2.91
CA GLU A 354 28.67 -12.52 2.20
C GLU A 354 29.93 -11.91 2.82
N ILE A 355 30.05 -11.91 4.16
CA ILE A 355 31.27 -11.48 4.84
C ILE A 355 32.45 -12.41 4.53
N LYS A 356 32.24 -13.73 4.53
CA LYS A 356 33.31 -14.69 4.18
C LYS A 356 33.82 -14.45 2.75
N GLU A 357 32.90 -14.25 1.81
CA GLU A 357 33.23 -13.89 0.43
C GLU A 357 33.99 -12.56 0.35
N LYS A 358 33.49 -11.52 1.02
CA LYS A 358 34.13 -10.20 1.04
C LYS A 358 35.55 -10.24 1.61
N ARG A 359 35.81 -11.06 2.65
CA ARG A 359 37.15 -11.24 3.21
C ARG A 359 38.09 -11.90 2.21
N ARG A 360 37.65 -13.00 1.59
CA ARG A 360 38.41 -13.70 0.54
C ARG A 360 38.76 -12.76 -0.62
N ASP A 361 37.83 -11.91 -1.04
CA ASP A 361 38.08 -10.96 -2.12
C ASP A 361 39.05 -9.86 -1.72
N ASN A 362 38.98 -9.36 -0.47
CA ASN A 362 39.96 -8.42 0.06
C ASN A 362 41.37 -9.02 0.16
N GLU A 363 41.49 -10.29 0.55
CA GLU A 363 42.77 -11.03 0.63
C GLU A 363 43.37 -11.22 -0.77
N ARG A 364 42.56 -11.65 -1.74
CA ARG A 364 42.98 -11.76 -3.15
C ARG A 364 43.48 -10.43 -3.70
N GLU A 365 42.73 -9.36 -3.47
CA GLU A 365 43.12 -8.03 -3.92
C GLU A 365 44.43 -7.57 -3.25
N GLN A 366 44.60 -7.83 -1.94
CA GLN A 366 45.85 -7.50 -1.24
C GLN A 366 47.04 -8.26 -1.83
N ALA A 367 46.89 -9.57 -2.06
CA ALA A 367 47.94 -10.38 -2.65
C ALA A 367 48.35 -9.89 -4.05
N LEU A 368 47.39 -9.43 -4.85
CA LEU A 368 47.67 -8.83 -6.16
C LEU A 368 48.45 -7.51 -6.03
N MET A 369 48.06 -6.63 -5.10
CA MET A 369 48.78 -5.38 -4.84
C MET A 369 50.21 -5.64 -4.35
N ASP A 370 50.40 -6.61 -3.47
CA ASP A 370 51.72 -6.98 -2.95
C ASP A 370 52.59 -7.59 -4.07
N MET A 371 52.01 -8.42 -4.94
CA MET A 371 52.69 -8.97 -6.13
C MET A 371 53.07 -7.88 -7.15
N GLU A 372 52.20 -6.91 -7.40
CA GLU A 372 52.49 -5.77 -8.28
C GLU A 372 53.62 -4.91 -7.70
N ALA A 373 53.60 -4.64 -6.39
CA ALA A 373 54.66 -3.91 -5.70
C ALA A 373 56.01 -4.64 -5.75
N LEU A 374 56.01 -5.98 -5.70
CA LEU A 374 57.23 -6.79 -5.79
C LEU A 374 57.77 -6.96 -7.22
N THR A 375 56.88 -7.05 -8.21
CA THR A 375 57.26 -7.43 -9.59
C THR A 375 57.23 -6.28 -10.59
N GLY A 376 56.65 -5.13 -10.23
CA GLY A 376 56.45 -3.98 -11.11
C GLY A 376 55.50 -4.24 -12.29
N ARG A 377 54.88 -5.42 -12.37
CA ARG A 377 53.93 -5.80 -13.42
C ARG A 377 52.51 -5.67 -12.90
N ALA A 378 51.68 -4.91 -13.61
CA ALA A 378 50.25 -4.80 -13.33
C ALA A 378 49.55 -6.12 -13.73
N TRP A 379 48.90 -6.77 -12.77
CA TRP A 379 48.14 -8.00 -13.02
C TRP A 379 46.65 -7.67 -13.01
N THR A 380 45.99 -7.77 -14.16
CA THR A 380 44.54 -7.64 -14.26
C THR A 380 43.87 -8.98 -13.99
N THR A 381 42.91 -9.00 -13.06
CA THR A 381 42.03 -10.16 -12.88
C THR A 381 41.13 -10.30 -14.11
N ALA A 382 41.38 -11.30 -14.96
CA ALA A 382 40.53 -11.67 -16.09
C ALA A 382 39.17 -12.28 -15.69
N TYR A 383 38.76 -12.21 -14.41
CA TYR A 383 37.43 -12.59 -13.94
C TYR A 383 36.97 -11.62 -12.84
N GLY A 384 36.72 -10.37 -13.23
CA GLY A 384 35.78 -9.52 -12.51
C GLY A 384 34.38 -9.84 -13.01
N ASN A 385 33.41 -10.04 -12.12
CA ASN A 385 32.00 -10.15 -12.47
C ASN A 385 31.64 -9.06 -13.51
N HIS A 386 31.33 -9.51 -14.73
CA HIS A 386 31.05 -8.72 -15.92
C HIS A 386 29.74 -7.91 -15.84
N GLN A 387 29.31 -7.52 -14.63
CA GLN A 387 28.05 -6.81 -14.39
C GLN A 387 28.23 -5.41 -13.77
N TYR A 388 29.39 -5.08 -13.17
CA TYR A 388 29.53 -3.85 -12.36
C TYR A 388 30.55 -2.84 -12.88
N GLN A 389 30.97 -2.96 -14.14
CA GLN A 389 31.97 -2.06 -14.75
C GLN A 389 31.39 -1.15 -15.84
N LYS A 390 30.08 -1.21 -16.10
CA LYS A 390 29.41 -0.33 -17.09
C LYS A 390 28.96 1.02 -16.54
N ASP A 391 28.91 1.23 -15.23
CA ASP A 391 28.33 2.46 -14.66
C ASP A 391 29.37 3.48 -14.14
N MET A 392 30.67 3.23 -14.32
CA MET A 392 31.72 4.24 -14.06
C MET A 392 31.84 5.32 -15.15
N CYS A 393 30.88 5.40 -16.06
CA CYS A 393 30.77 6.44 -17.08
C CYS A 393 29.50 7.29 -16.91
N PHE A 394 29.03 7.51 -15.68
CA PHE A 394 28.02 8.54 -15.37
C PHE A 394 28.19 9.04 -13.93
N ILE A 395 29.36 9.58 -13.60
CA ILE A 395 29.48 10.60 -12.55
C ILE A 395 30.43 11.65 -13.12
N MET A 396 29.86 12.69 -13.75
CA MET A 396 30.52 13.97 -13.99
C MET A 396 30.71 14.72 -12.68
#